data_AF-A0A6C0CX39-F1
#
_entry.id   AF-A0A6C0CX39-F1
#
_cell.length_a   1.000
_cell.length_b   1.000
_cell.length_c   1.000
_cell.angle_alpha   90.00
_cell.angle_beta   90.00
_cell.angle_gamma   90.00
#
_symmetry.space_group_name_H-M   'P 1'
#
loop_
_entity.id
_entity.type
_entity.pdbx_description
1 polymer ?
#
loop_
_entity_poly.entity_id
_entity_poly.type
_entity_poly.pdbx_seq_one_letter_code
_entity_poly.pdbx_strand_id
1 'polypeptide(L)'
;MESQTYSFVITRHVNSEKTNKYWNECYTCIRKFYPTNIIMIIDDNSKYEYVTPLPDTPPLTNVFFIQSEFQGRGELLPYYYLNKYKLFPTAIIIHDSVFIQQPIPLTTTSKTPTLIWNFQHHWETHPDITCDIKNLISKLNPQHTQRLLELYEKKDQWTGCFGVMSIINTEYISSTLDQTYHFFNLLEHVTTRTHRCCLERVFGLICADSIQNLAPTLLGDIHHYINQYCNWEYDFEQYVNDKNNMNMKLQQFPMIKTHSGR
;
A
#
# COMPACT_ATOMS: atom_id res chain seq x y z
N MET A 1 25.96 -2.98 14.42
CA MET A 1 24.62 -3.14 13.82
C MET A 1 24.72 -2.58 12.43
N GLU A 2 24.61 -3.41 11.39
CA GLU A 2 24.42 -2.88 10.03
C GLU A 2 23.18 -1.97 10.06
N SER A 3 23.31 -0.76 9.52
CA SER A 3 22.18 0.16 9.41
C SER A 3 21.09 -0.51 8.59
N GLN A 4 19.94 -0.76 9.20
CA GLN A 4 18.80 -1.36 8.52
C GLN A 4 18.43 -0.50 7.30
N THR A 5 18.58 -1.05 6.09
CA THR A 5 18.42 -0.28 4.84
C THR A 5 16.96 -0.09 4.43
N TYR A 6 16.06 -0.95 4.93
CA TYR A 6 14.63 -0.88 4.66
C TYR A 6 13.78 -1.33 5.86
N SER A 7 12.55 -0.83 5.95
CA SER A 7 11.58 -1.16 7.00
C SER A 7 10.16 -1.26 6.44
N PHE A 8 9.22 -1.76 7.25
CA PHE A 8 7.81 -1.88 6.85
C PHE A 8 7.00 -0.69 7.34
N VAL A 9 5.99 -0.32 6.56
CA VAL A 9 4.94 0.62 6.96
C VAL A 9 3.59 -0.05 6.76
N ILE A 10 2.77 -0.02 7.81
CA ILE A 10 1.42 -0.57 7.79
C ILE A 10 0.44 0.46 8.34
N THR A 11 -0.62 0.71 7.57
CA THR A 11 -1.78 1.49 8.03
C THR A 11 -2.76 0.54 8.71
N ARG A 12 -3.07 0.80 9.98
CA ARG A 12 -3.98 0.02 10.82
C ARG A 12 -5.30 0.76 10.98
N HIS A 13 -6.41 0.12 10.62
CA HIS A 13 -7.76 0.61 10.93
C HIS A 13 -8.60 -0.55 11.48
N VAL A 14 -8.52 -0.79 12.78
CA VAL A 14 -9.27 -1.86 13.46
C VAL A 14 -10.60 -1.30 13.95
N ASN A 15 -11.71 -1.74 13.38
CA ASN A 15 -13.06 -1.25 13.70
C ASN A 15 -14.06 -2.35 14.10
N SER A 16 -13.57 -3.60 14.13
CA SER A 16 -14.31 -4.82 14.43
C SER A 16 -13.34 -5.96 14.73
N GLU A 17 -13.82 -7.04 15.34
CA GLU A 17 -13.04 -8.26 15.55
C GLU A 17 -12.46 -8.82 14.25
N LYS A 18 -13.20 -8.73 13.14
CA LYS A 18 -12.73 -9.18 11.82
C LYS A 18 -11.50 -8.38 11.38
N THR A 19 -11.54 -7.06 11.49
CA THR A 19 -10.38 -6.19 11.18
C THR A 19 -9.21 -6.36 12.14
N ASN A 20 -9.47 -6.71 13.40
CA ASN A 20 -8.42 -7.07 14.35
C ASN A 20 -7.70 -8.35 13.91
N LYS A 21 -8.41 -9.35 13.37
CA LYS A 21 -7.80 -10.57 12.82
C LYS A 21 -6.86 -10.28 11.64
N TYR A 22 -7.29 -9.47 10.67
CA TYR A 22 -6.43 -9.05 9.54
C TYR A 22 -5.15 -8.39 10.04
N TRP A 23 -5.26 -7.39 10.91
CA TRP A 23 -4.13 -6.66 11.49
C TRP A 23 -3.11 -7.60 12.19
N ASN A 24 -3.59 -8.45 13.09
CA ASN A 24 -2.74 -9.37 13.85
C ASN A 24 -2.02 -10.37 12.93
N GLU A 25 -2.72 -10.91 11.92
CA GLU A 25 -2.13 -11.82 10.95
C GLU A 25 -1.08 -11.12 10.08
N CYS A 26 -1.36 -9.91 9.59
CA CYS A 26 -0.40 -9.12 8.82
C CYS A 26 0.89 -8.87 9.62
N TYR A 27 0.77 -8.41 10.87
CA TYR A 27 1.91 -8.22 11.77
C TYR A 27 2.70 -9.52 11.98
N THR A 28 2.00 -10.62 12.25
CA THR A 28 2.59 -11.95 12.47
C THR A 28 3.37 -12.43 11.24
N CYS A 29 2.82 -12.28 10.04
CA CYS A 29 3.48 -12.61 8.79
C CYS A 29 4.75 -11.79 8.56
N ILE A 30 4.73 -10.48 8.84
CA ILE A 30 5.94 -9.65 8.73
C ILE A 30 7.00 -10.16 9.73
N ARG A 31 6.62 -10.33 11.01
CA ARG A 31 7.58 -10.74 12.05
C ARG A 31 8.18 -12.13 11.84
N LYS A 32 7.44 -13.04 11.20
CA LYS A 32 7.95 -14.37 10.82
C LYS A 32 9.21 -14.30 9.96
N PHE A 33 9.27 -13.37 9.01
CA PHE A 33 10.40 -13.23 8.07
C PHE A 33 11.35 -12.08 8.43
N TYR A 34 10.86 -11.10 9.19
CA TYR A 34 11.57 -9.86 9.52
C TYR A 34 11.51 -9.60 11.02
N PRO A 35 12.20 -10.41 11.85
CA PRO A 35 12.06 -10.35 13.31
C PRO A 35 12.62 -9.07 13.92
N THR A 36 13.64 -8.47 13.30
CA THR A 36 14.36 -7.31 13.84
C THR A 36 14.01 -6.00 13.15
N ASN A 37 13.39 -6.03 11.98
CA ASN A 37 13.10 -4.83 11.22
C ASN A 37 12.15 -3.91 11.98
N ILE A 38 12.44 -2.60 11.98
CA ILE A 38 11.45 -1.61 12.43
C ILE A 38 10.18 -1.75 11.57
N ILE A 39 9.01 -1.71 12.23
CA ILE A 39 7.70 -1.59 11.58
C ILE A 39 7.09 -0.27 12.02
N MET A 40 6.86 0.65 11.08
CA MET A 40 6.05 1.84 11.31
C MET A 40 4.58 1.45 11.26
N ILE A 41 3.87 1.64 12.36
CA ILE A 41 2.45 1.36 12.49
C ILE A 41 1.72 2.69 12.56
N ILE A 42 0.91 2.99 11.55
CA ILE A 42 0.08 4.19 11.50
C ILE A 42 -1.34 3.80 11.84
N ASP A 43 -1.82 4.19 13.01
CA ASP A 43 -3.21 4.00 13.40
C ASP A 43 -4.10 5.06 12.75
N ASP A 44 -4.89 4.62 11.79
CA ASP A 44 -5.85 5.43 11.05
C ASP A 44 -7.24 5.30 11.66
N ASN A 45 -7.42 5.78 12.89
CA ASN A 45 -8.70 5.83 13.59
C ASN A 45 -9.28 4.46 13.97
N SER A 46 -8.47 3.60 14.62
CA SER A 46 -8.98 2.34 15.17
C SER A 46 -9.90 2.57 16.38
N LYS A 47 -10.87 1.67 16.52
CA LYS A 47 -11.71 1.48 17.71
C LYS A 47 -11.00 0.55 18.68
N TYR A 48 -10.40 1.12 19.72
CA TYR A 48 -9.50 0.42 20.63
C TYR A 48 -10.18 -0.71 21.42
N GLU A 49 -11.50 -0.71 21.57
CA GLU A 49 -12.24 -1.83 22.15
C GLU A 49 -12.08 -3.14 21.36
N TYR A 50 -11.72 -3.06 20.07
CA TYR A 50 -11.43 -4.23 19.23
C TYR A 50 -9.92 -4.50 19.08
N VAL A 51 -9.05 -3.59 19.52
CA VAL A 51 -7.59 -3.73 19.36
C VAL A 51 -7.06 -4.65 20.45
N THR A 52 -7.05 -5.94 20.17
CA THR A 52 -6.59 -6.97 21.10
C THR A 52 -5.59 -7.91 20.42
N PRO A 53 -4.44 -8.22 21.05
CA PRO A 53 -3.55 -9.25 20.53
C PRO A 53 -4.28 -10.60 20.46
N LEU A 54 -4.09 -11.35 19.37
CA LEU A 54 -4.58 -12.73 19.29
C LEU A 54 -3.55 -13.70 19.89
N PRO A 55 -3.96 -14.92 20.33
CA PRO A 55 -3.07 -15.86 21.01
C PRO A 55 -1.75 -16.16 20.28
N ASP A 56 -1.79 -16.25 18.95
CA ASP A 56 -0.62 -16.56 18.11
C ASP A 56 0.14 -15.30 17.63
N THR A 57 -0.32 -14.10 18.01
CA THR A 57 0.35 -12.86 17.63
C THR A 57 1.60 -12.65 18.49
N PRO A 58 2.78 -12.51 17.89
CA PRO A 58 3.99 -12.24 18.65
C PRO A 58 3.90 -10.86 19.33
N PRO A 59 4.64 -10.63 20.43
CA PRO A 59 4.68 -9.32 21.08
C PRO A 59 5.08 -8.21 20.10
N LEU A 60 4.44 -7.04 20.24
CA LEU A 60 4.80 -5.85 19.49
C LEU A 60 6.23 -5.40 19.86
N THR A 61 7.19 -5.75 19.02
CA THR A 61 8.61 -5.43 19.16
C THR A 61 9.10 -4.60 17.99
N ASN A 62 10.12 -3.75 18.18
CA ASN A 62 10.72 -2.90 17.14
C ASN A 62 9.66 -2.16 16.30
N VAL A 63 8.71 -1.51 16.98
CA VAL A 63 7.63 -0.76 16.33
C VAL A 63 7.82 0.74 16.53
N PHE A 64 7.54 1.52 15.48
CA PHE A 64 7.36 2.97 15.58
C PHE A 64 5.88 3.27 15.39
N PHE A 65 5.19 3.61 16.48
CA PHE A 65 3.75 3.78 16.47
C PHE A 65 3.36 5.25 16.27
N ILE A 66 2.40 5.51 15.38
CA ILE A 66 1.85 6.83 15.10
C ILE A 66 0.33 6.75 15.23
N GLN A 67 -0.25 7.58 16.09
CA GLN A 67 -1.68 7.88 16.01
C GLN A 67 -1.87 8.96 14.95
N SER A 68 -2.63 8.67 13.88
CA SER A 68 -2.74 9.62 12.78
C SER A 68 -3.49 10.90 13.18
N GLU A 69 -2.91 12.07 12.84
CA GLU A 69 -3.57 13.37 12.92
C GLU A 69 -4.54 13.61 11.74
N PHE A 70 -4.45 12.79 10.68
CA PHE A 70 -5.33 12.81 9.52
C PHE A 70 -6.13 11.50 9.44
N GLN A 71 -7.29 11.46 10.11
CA GLN A 71 -8.11 10.25 10.20
C GLN A 71 -8.83 9.94 8.87
N GLY A 72 -8.81 8.68 8.44
CA GLY A 72 -9.49 8.17 7.26
C GLY A 72 -8.78 8.42 5.93
N ARG A 73 -7.48 8.78 5.93
CA ARG A 73 -6.74 9.02 4.67
C ARG A 73 -6.05 7.77 4.13
N GLY A 74 -6.12 6.67 4.87
CA GLY A 74 -5.71 5.33 4.43
C GLY A 74 -4.33 5.29 3.78
N GLU A 75 -4.32 5.01 2.49
CA GLU A 75 -3.13 4.74 1.68
C GLU A 75 -2.22 5.95 1.47
N LEU A 76 -2.69 7.18 1.76
CA LEU A 76 -1.86 8.39 1.70
C LEU A 76 -0.94 8.52 2.92
N LEU A 77 -1.37 8.00 4.08
CA LEU A 77 -0.68 8.20 5.35
C LEU A 77 0.74 7.63 5.41
N PRO A 78 1.03 6.43 4.86
CA PRO A 78 2.40 5.91 4.80
C PRO A 78 3.39 6.91 4.20
N TYR A 79 3.03 7.51 3.07
CA TYR A 79 3.90 8.45 2.37
C TYR A 79 4.10 9.73 3.17
N TYR A 80 3.02 10.27 3.76
CA TYR A 80 3.09 11.47 4.58
C TYR A 80 4.02 11.29 5.78
N TYR A 81 3.82 10.23 6.57
CA TYR A 81 4.61 10.01 7.78
C TYR A 81 6.05 9.56 7.49
N LEU A 82 6.28 8.86 6.38
CA LEU A 82 7.65 8.60 5.91
C LEU A 82 8.38 9.91 5.59
N ASN A 83 7.73 10.85 4.89
CA ASN A 83 8.33 12.15 4.61
C ASN A 83 8.57 12.98 5.88
N LYS A 84 7.63 12.93 6.83
CA LYS A 84 7.70 13.67 8.10
C LYS A 84 8.82 13.17 9.01
N TYR A 85 8.98 11.85 9.16
CA TYR A 85 9.92 11.28 10.14
C TYR A 85 11.22 10.76 9.55
N LYS A 86 11.25 10.37 8.27
CA LYS A 86 12.45 9.90 7.55
C LYS A 86 13.24 8.81 8.29
N LEU A 87 12.53 7.90 8.96
CA LEU A 87 13.12 6.92 9.88
C LEU A 87 14.06 5.91 9.20
N PHE A 88 13.88 5.66 7.91
CA PHE A 88 14.66 4.70 7.17
C PHE A 88 14.75 5.08 5.68
N PRO A 89 15.82 4.65 4.97
CA PRO A 89 16.02 5.01 3.57
C PRO A 89 14.97 4.43 2.63
N THR A 90 14.52 3.20 2.88
CA THR A 90 13.56 2.50 2.02
C THR A 90 12.40 1.92 2.84
N ALA A 91 11.18 2.11 2.34
CA ALA A 91 9.96 1.61 2.95
C ALA A 91 9.35 0.49 2.11
N ILE A 92 8.80 -0.52 2.77
CA ILE A 92 7.88 -1.50 2.18
C ILE A 92 6.50 -1.19 2.74
N ILE A 93 5.65 -0.59 1.91
CA ILE A 93 4.31 -0.14 2.30
C ILE A 93 3.29 -1.21 1.88
N ILE A 94 2.63 -1.83 2.87
CA ILE A 94 1.59 -2.84 2.65
C ILE A 94 0.35 -2.58 3.51
N HIS A 95 -0.77 -3.14 3.07
CA HIS A 95 -2.04 -3.07 3.79
C HIS A 95 -2.14 -4.15 4.88
N ASP A 96 -2.99 -3.89 5.87
CA ASP A 96 -3.30 -4.83 6.96
C ASP A 96 -4.01 -6.12 6.51
N SER A 97 -4.41 -6.22 5.24
CA SER A 97 -5.05 -7.38 4.61
C SER A 97 -4.15 -8.10 3.60
N VAL A 98 -2.85 -7.83 3.67
CA VAL A 98 -1.80 -8.49 2.88
C VAL A 98 -0.89 -9.29 3.80
N PHE A 99 -0.72 -10.58 3.48
CA PHE A 99 -0.01 -11.54 4.30
C PHE A 99 1.22 -12.07 3.58
N ILE A 100 2.39 -11.68 4.08
CA ILE A 100 3.68 -12.15 3.57
C ILE A 100 3.84 -13.65 3.87
N GLN A 101 4.10 -14.44 2.83
CA GLN A 101 4.33 -15.89 2.93
C GLN A 101 5.80 -16.27 2.67
N GLN A 102 6.60 -15.36 2.09
CA GLN A 102 8.01 -15.56 1.80
C GLN A 102 8.78 -14.24 1.95
N PRO A 103 10.11 -14.27 2.19
CA PRO A 103 10.93 -13.07 2.12
C PRO A 103 10.78 -12.37 0.76
N ILE A 104 10.54 -11.05 0.81
CA ILE A 104 10.46 -10.19 -0.36
C ILE A 104 11.85 -10.11 -1.02
N PRO A 105 11.96 -10.40 -2.33
CA PRO A 105 13.22 -10.29 -3.05
C PRO A 105 13.55 -8.82 -3.30
N LEU A 106 14.25 -8.20 -2.35
CA LEU A 106 14.62 -6.79 -2.45
C LEU A 106 15.86 -6.61 -3.33
N THR A 107 15.73 -5.79 -4.37
CA THR A 107 16.87 -5.22 -5.08
C THR A 107 17.22 -3.90 -4.38
N THR A 108 18.28 -3.92 -3.57
CA THR A 108 18.67 -2.84 -2.65
C THR A 108 19.11 -1.52 -3.31
N THR A 109 19.00 -1.40 -4.64
CA THR A 109 19.60 -0.32 -5.42
C THR A 109 18.62 0.52 -6.24
N SER A 110 17.31 0.24 -6.22
CA SER A 110 16.37 1.04 -7.00
C SER A 110 16.14 2.41 -6.35
N LYS A 111 16.41 3.48 -7.11
CA LYS A 111 16.07 4.86 -6.72
C LYS A 111 14.60 5.19 -7.00
N THR A 112 13.91 4.34 -7.76
CA THR A 112 12.53 4.52 -8.17
C THR A 112 11.63 3.54 -7.41
N PRO A 113 10.37 3.92 -7.13
CA PRO A 113 9.39 3.03 -6.54
C PRO A 113 9.21 1.74 -7.34
N THR A 114 9.14 0.61 -6.65
CA THR A 114 8.62 -0.65 -7.19
C THR A 114 7.20 -0.82 -6.69
N LEU A 115 6.21 -0.78 -7.59
CA LEU A 115 4.82 -1.07 -7.23
C LEU A 115 4.71 -2.55 -6.91
N ILE A 116 4.03 -2.90 -5.81
CA ILE A 116 3.86 -4.32 -5.43
C ILE A 116 2.94 -5.00 -6.44
N TRP A 117 1.78 -4.39 -6.69
CA TRP A 117 0.84 -4.79 -7.74
C TRP A 117 0.37 -3.58 -8.54
N ASN A 118 0.09 -3.79 -9.83
CA ASN A 118 -0.67 -2.85 -10.63
C ASN A 118 -2.07 -3.37 -11.00
N PHE A 119 -2.83 -2.52 -11.68
CA PHE A 119 -4.05 -2.90 -12.36
C PHE A 119 -4.27 -2.04 -13.61
N GLN A 120 -5.06 -2.57 -14.55
CA GLN A 120 -5.44 -1.91 -15.80
C GLN A 120 -6.72 -1.06 -15.67
N HIS A 121 -6.97 -0.20 -16.65
CA HIS A 121 -8.04 0.82 -16.63
C HIS A 121 -9.46 0.30 -16.80
N HIS A 122 -9.63 -0.98 -17.16
CA HIS A 122 -10.96 -1.61 -17.29
C HIS A 122 -11.75 -1.64 -15.96
N TRP A 123 -11.08 -1.32 -14.84
CA TRP A 123 -11.67 -1.19 -13.52
C TRP A 123 -12.10 0.25 -13.18
N GLU A 124 -12.09 1.18 -14.15
CA GLU A 124 -12.70 2.51 -14.05
C GLU A 124 -14.21 2.45 -14.36
N THR A 125 -14.94 1.56 -13.67
CA THR A 125 -16.34 1.23 -14.00
C THR A 125 -17.37 2.14 -13.34
N HIS A 126 -16.97 2.97 -12.36
CA HIS A 126 -17.87 3.88 -11.67
C HIS A 126 -17.94 5.23 -12.41
N PRO A 127 -19.13 5.75 -12.75
CA PRO A 127 -19.28 7.00 -13.53
C PRO A 127 -18.49 8.19 -12.96
N ASP A 128 -18.44 8.30 -11.63
CA ASP A 128 -17.80 9.43 -10.95
C ASP A 128 -16.27 9.32 -10.82
N ILE A 129 -15.68 8.13 -11.03
CA ILE A 129 -14.25 7.91 -10.73
C ILE A 129 -13.33 8.74 -11.64
N THR A 130 -13.73 8.97 -12.89
CA THR A 130 -12.93 9.77 -13.83
C THR A 130 -12.89 11.24 -13.39
N CYS A 131 -14.04 11.79 -13.00
CA CYS A 131 -14.13 13.17 -12.51
C CYS A 131 -13.32 13.35 -11.23
N ASP A 132 -13.41 12.40 -10.29
CA ASP A 132 -12.67 12.45 -9.04
C ASP A 132 -11.15 12.32 -9.25
N ILE A 133 -10.69 11.44 -10.15
CA ILE A 133 -9.27 11.35 -10.51
C ILE A 133 -8.76 12.70 -11.04
N LYS A 134 -9.47 13.28 -12.02
CA LYS A 134 -9.10 14.59 -12.60
C LYS A 134 -9.13 15.71 -11.55
N ASN A 135 -10.12 15.68 -10.65
CA ASN A 135 -10.20 16.62 -9.54
C ASN A 135 -8.97 16.49 -8.62
N LEU A 136 -8.57 15.27 -8.22
CA LEU A 136 -7.35 15.07 -7.42
C LEU A 136 -6.08 15.54 -8.15
N ILE A 137 -5.96 15.28 -9.45
CA ILE A 137 -4.83 15.79 -10.27
C ILE A 137 -4.78 17.32 -10.24
N SER A 138 -5.93 17.99 -10.23
CA SER A 138 -5.99 19.46 -10.15
C SER A 138 -5.50 20.05 -8.80
N LYS A 139 -5.34 19.21 -7.76
CA LYS A 139 -4.85 19.62 -6.43
C LYS A 139 -3.35 19.41 -6.24
N LEU A 140 -2.70 18.76 -7.20
CA LEU A 140 -1.25 18.61 -7.27
C LEU A 140 -0.58 19.93 -7.70
N ASN A 141 0.74 19.91 -7.88
CA ASN A 141 1.48 21.05 -8.41
C ASN A 141 0.89 21.51 -9.77
N PRO A 142 0.41 22.77 -9.89
CA PRO A 142 -0.17 23.30 -11.12
C PRO A 142 0.73 23.22 -12.35
N GLN A 143 2.06 23.22 -12.16
CA GLN A 143 3.02 23.10 -13.26
C GLN A 143 2.99 21.73 -13.95
N HIS A 144 2.50 20.70 -13.25
CA HIS A 144 2.43 19.32 -13.76
C HIS A 144 1.00 18.88 -14.11
N THR A 145 -0.03 19.61 -13.68
CA THR A 145 -1.45 19.23 -13.85
C THR A 145 -1.80 18.93 -15.30
N GLN A 146 -1.47 19.82 -16.24
CA GLN A 146 -1.83 19.63 -17.66
C GLN A 146 -1.17 18.37 -18.24
N ARG A 147 0.12 18.16 -17.95
CA ARG A 147 0.88 16.99 -18.39
C ARG A 147 0.31 15.69 -17.81
N LEU A 148 -0.09 15.68 -16.54
CA LEU A 148 -0.71 14.52 -15.89
C LEU A 148 -2.11 14.23 -16.46
N LEU A 149 -2.90 15.25 -16.78
CA LEU A 149 -4.20 15.08 -17.44
C LEU A 149 -4.03 14.52 -18.86
N GLU A 150 -3.03 14.97 -19.61
CA GLU A 150 -2.70 14.40 -20.92
C GLU A 150 -2.22 12.96 -20.82
N LEU A 151 -1.40 12.63 -19.82
CA LEU A 151 -0.95 11.27 -19.56
C LEU A 151 -2.13 10.36 -19.13
N TYR A 152 -3.07 10.87 -18.35
CA TYR A 152 -4.28 10.15 -17.95
C TYR A 152 -5.05 9.62 -19.15
N GLU A 153 -5.18 10.41 -20.23
CA GLU A 153 -5.87 9.97 -21.45
C GLU A 153 -5.10 8.88 -22.22
N LYS A 154 -3.78 8.75 -22.02
CA LYS A 154 -2.92 7.74 -22.65
C LYS A 154 -2.85 6.47 -21.80
N LYS A 155 -3.98 5.76 -21.72
CA LYS A 155 -4.19 4.59 -20.84
C LYS A 155 -3.19 3.45 -21.06
N ASP A 156 -2.54 3.36 -22.21
CA ASP A 156 -1.48 2.39 -22.49
C ASP A 156 -0.11 2.76 -21.89
N GLN A 157 0.08 4.00 -21.43
CA GLN A 157 1.36 4.52 -20.93
C GLN A 157 1.50 4.50 -19.41
N TRP A 158 0.44 4.14 -18.69
CA TRP A 158 0.47 4.08 -17.23
C TRP A 158 -0.46 2.99 -16.72
N THR A 159 -0.23 2.56 -15.48
CA THR A 159 -1.10 1.63 -14.76
C THR A 159 -1.35 2.15 -13.36
N GLY A 160 -2.45 1.76 -12.73
CA GLY A 160 -2.71 2.13 -11.34
C GLY A 160 -1.88 1.30 -10.36
N CYS A 161 -1.64 1.83 -9.16
CA CYS A 161 -0.94 1.11 -8.09
C CYS A 161 -1.93 0.62 -7.04
N PHE A 162 -2.16 -0.70 -6.99
CA PHE A 162 -3.17 -1.28 -6.10
C PHE A 162 -2.83 -0.98 -4.63
N GLY A 163 -3.76 -0.33 -3.93
CA GLY A 163 -3.58 0.10 -2.54
C GLY A 163 -2.45 1.12 -2.34
N VAL A 164 -1.92 1.73 -3.40
CA VAL A 164 -0.70 2.54 -3.34
C VAL A 164 0.44 1.77 -2.63
N MET A 165 0.47 0.44 -2.76
CA MET A 165 1.45 -0.42 -2.09
C MET A 165 2.74 -0.48 -2.91
N SER A 166 3.85 -0.10 -2.29
CA SER A 166 5.13 0.04 -2.98
C SER A 166 6.33 -0.24 -2.08
N ILE A 167 7.44 -0.58 -2.72
CA ILE A 167 8.78 -0.49 -2.15
C ILE A 167 9.36 0.83 -2.64
N ILE A 168 9.63 1.76 -1.74
CA ILE A 168 9.91 3.16 -2.12
C ILE A 168 11.01 3.78 -1.25
N ASN A 169 11.86 4.58 -1.87
CA ASN A 169 12.89 5.33 -1.16
C ASN A 169 12.33 6.65 -0.60
N THR A 170 12.70 6.99 0.62
CA THR A 170 12.29 8.24 1.30
C THR A 170 12.72 9.48 0.53
N GLU A 171 13.85 9.46 -0.18
CA GLU A 171 14.28 10.55 -1.04
C GLU A 171 13.32 10.78 -2.21
N TYR A 172 12.79 9.71 -2.81
CA TYR A 172 11.78 9.85 -3.86
C TYR A 172 10.48 10.45 -3.30
N ILE A 173 10.08 10.06 -2.08
CA ILE A 173 8.93 10.67 -1.40
C ILE A 173 9.17 12.17 -1.21
N SER A 174 10.32 12.59 -0.65
CA SER A 174 10.61 14.00 -0.41
C SER A 174 10.79 14.82 -1.70
N SER A 175 11.64 14.38 -2.61
CA SER A 175 11.99 15.16 -3.81
C SER A 175 10.90 15.11 -4.88
N THR A 176 10.31 13.94 -5.10
CA THR A 176 9.36 13.73 -6.20
C THR A 176 7.94 13.93 -5.71
N LEU A 177 7.45 13.12 -4.78
CA LEU A 177 6.05 13.21 -4.36
C LEU A 177 5.75 14.56 -3.70
N ASP A 178 6.53 14.96 -2.70
CA ASP A 178 6.29 16.20 -1.96
C ASP A 178 6.70 17.44 -2.78
N GLN A 179 8.00 17.62 -3.05
CA GLN A 179 8.49 18.86 -3.64
C GLN A 179 8.09 19.07 -5.10
N THR A 180 8.07 18.01 -5.93
CA THR A 180 7.77 18.15 -7.36
C THR A 180 6.26 18.16 -7.61
N TYR A 181 5.52 17.18 -7.06
CA TYR A 181 4.09 17.03 -7.35
C TYR A 181 3.16 17.61 -6.29
N HIS A 182 3.68 18.10 -5.15
CA HIS A 182 2.86 18.54 -4.00
C HIS A 182 1.84 17.49 -3.56
N PHE A 183 2.25 16.22 -3.55
CA PHE A 183 1.37 15.06 -3.32
C PHE A 183 0.61 15.14 -1.99
N PHE A 184 1.17 15.79 -0.97
CA PHE A 184 0.52 15.91 0.34
C PHE A 184 -0.60 16.96 0.41
N ASN A 185 -0.76 17.80 -0.62
CA ASN A 185 -1.99 18.60 -0.78
C ASN A 185 -3.25 17.71 -0.82
N LEU A 186 -3.10 16.45 -1.23
CA LEU A 186 -4.21 15.50 -1.28
C LEU A 186 -4.75 15.09 0.10
N LEU A 187 -4.07 15.40 1.22
CA LEU A 187 -4.57 15.10 2.57
C LEU A 187 -5.91 15.77 2.89
N GLU A 188 -6.16 16.94 2.31
CA GLU A 188 -7.39 17.70 2.47
C GLU A 188 -8.53 17.18 1.58
N HIS A 189 -8.22 16.34 0.59
CA HIS A 189 -9.15 15.93 -0.45
C HIS A 189 -9.45 14.43 -0.44
N VAL A 190 -8.51 13.58 -0.02
CA VAL A 190 -8.72 12.13 0.08
C VAL A 190 -9.39 11.81 1.41
N THR A 191 -10.72 11.76 1.41
CA THR A 191 -11.55 11.60 2.63
C THR A 191 -12.52 10.43 2.56
N THR A 192 -12.70 9.82 1.39
CA THR A 192 -13.66 8.73 1.15
C THR A 192 -12.95 7.52 0.56
N ARG A 193 -13.63 6.36 0.56
CA ARG A 193 -13.15 5.16 -0.14
C ARG A 193 -12.94 5.42 -1.63
N THR A 194 -13.88 6.10 -2.29
CA THR A 194 -13.77 6.46 -3.70
C THR A 194 -12.53 7.31 -3.96
N HIS A 195 -12.25 8.32 -3.13
CA HIS A 195 -11.04 9.14 -3.28
C HIS A 195 -9.76 8.30 -3.10
N ARG A 196 -9.75 7.32 -2.19
CA ARG A 196 -8.62 6.39 -2.02
C ARG A 196 -8.42 5.50 -3.24
N CYS A 197 -9.50 5.01 -3.86
CA CYS A 197 -9.40 4.31 -5.15
C CYS A 197 -8.87 5.22 -6.26
N CYS A 198 -9.27 6.50 -6.28
CA CYS A 198 -8.73 7.49 -7.23
C CYS A 198 -7.23 7.75 -6.98
N LEU A 199 -6.80 7.79 -5.72
CA LEU A 199 -5.40 7.98 -5.33
C LEU A 199 -4.49 6.90 -5.92
N GLU A 200 -4.96 5.64 -6.02
CA GLU A 200 -4.22 4.55 -6.70
C GLU A 200 -3.85 4.90 -8.15
N ARG A 201 -4.75 5.60 -8.86
CA ARG A 201 -4.53 6.03 -10.25
C ARG A 201 -3.62 7.26 -10.29
N VAL A 202 -3.87 8.24 -9.43
CA VAL A 202 -3.04 9.46 -9.33
C VAL A 202 -1.59 9.11 -9.00
N PHE A 203 -1.35 8.19 -8.07
CA PHE A 203 -0.01 7.73 -7.75
C PHE A 203 0.64 7.00 -8.93
N GLY A 204 -0.11 6.12 -9.62
CA GLY A 204 0.35 5.46 -10.85
C GLY A 204 0.77 6.44 -11.94
N LEU A 205 0.00 7.53 -12.12
CA LEU A 205 0.33 8.62 -13.05
C LEU A 205 1.61 9.35 -12.66
N ILE A 206 1.78 9.71 -11.38
CA ILE A 206 3.00 10.37 -10.90
C ILE A 206 4.22 9.48 -11.17
N CYS A 207 4.12 8.18 -10.89
CA CYS A 207 5.19 7.23 -11.18
C CYS A 207 5.49 7.14 -12.68
N ALA A 208 4.48 7.02 -13.54
CA ALA A 208 4.67 6.98 -14.99
C ALA A 208 5.26 8.28 -15.55
N ASP A 209 4.92 9.42 -14.96
CA ASP A 209 5.38 10.74 -15.40
C ASP A 209 6.83 11.05 -14.99
N SER A 210 7.22 10.62 -13.79
CA SER A 210 8.51 10.96 -13.18
C SER A 210 9.63 9.94 -13.43
N ILE A 211 9.30 8.74 -13.91
CA ILE A 211 10.26 7.64 -14.07
C ILE A 211 10.39 7.28 -15.53
N GLN A 212 11.59 7.51 -16.09
CA GLN A 212 11.94 7.01 -17.41
C GLN A 212 12.11 5.48 -17.34
N ASN A 213 11.23 4.75 -18.01
CA ASN A 213 11.15 3.27 -17.98
C ASN A 213 10.87 2.73 -16.57
N LEU A 214 9.60 2.83 -16.13
CA LEU A 214 9.15 2.26 -14.87
C LEU A 214 9.56 0.78 -14.77
N ALA A 215 10.20 0.41 -13.66
CA ALA A 215 10.55 -0.98 -13.40
C ALA A 215 9.28 -1.86 -13.41
N PRO A 216 9.38 -3.13 -13.81
CA PRO A 216 8.27 -4.06 -13.66
C PRO A 216 7.76 -4.05 -12.21
N THR A 217 6.43 -4.13 -12.06
CA THR A 217 5.82 -4.35 -10.75
C THR A 217 6.29 -5.66 -10.15
N LEU A 218 6.40 -5.74 -8.83
CA LEU A 218 6.95 -6.91 -8.13
C LEU A 218 6.16 -8.20 -8.43
N LEU A 219 4.83 -8.12 -8.42
CA LEU A 219 3.93 -9.28 -8.52
C LEU A 219 2.95 -9.21 -9.69
N GLY A 220 3.05 -8.19 -10.54
CA GLY A 220 2.20 -8.04 -11.73
C GLY A 220 0.82 -7.45 -11.44
N ASP A 221 -0.12 -7.75 -12.33
CA ASP A 221 -1.52 -7.34 -12.21
C ASP A 221 -2.20 -8.08 -11.07
N ILE A 222 -2.79 -7.35 -10.11
CA ILE A 222 -3.41 -7.93 -8.92
C ILE A 222 -4.53 -8.92 -9.24
N HIS A 223 -5.34 -8.65 -10.27
CA HIS A 223 -6.48 -9.50 -10.61
C HIS A 223 -5.98 -10.81 -11.23
N HIS A 224 -4.99 -10.74 -12.12
CA HIS A 224 -4.32 -11.94 -12.62
C HIS A 224 -3.61 -12.71 -11.50
N TYR A 225 -2.96 -12.00 -10.58
CA TYR A 225 -2.24 -12.59 -9.44
C TYR A 225 -3.17 -13.36 -8.50
N ILE A 226 -4.28 -12.75 -8.06
CA ILE A 226 -5.26 -13.39 -7.17
C ILE A 226 -5.89 -14.60 -7.86
N ASN A 227 -6.24 -14.49 -9.14
CA ASN A 227 -6.86 -15.59 -9.89
C ASN A 227 -5.96 -16.83 -10.02
N GLN A 228 -4.65 -16.70 -9.79
CA GLN A 228 -3.75 -17.85 -9.77
C GLN A 228 -3.91 -18.69 -8.50
N TYR A 229 -4.19 -18.10 -7.34
CA TYR A 229 -4.38 -18.84 -6.09
C TYR A 229 -5.83 -18.99 -5.64
N CYS A 230 -6.72 -18.05 -5.94
CA CYS A 230 -8.14 -18.16 -5.64
C CYS A 230 -9.00 -17.29 -6.59
N ASN A 231 -10.01 -16.61 -6.06
CA ASN A 231 -10.86 -15.64 -6.76
C ASN A 231 -10.84 -14.29 -6.02
N TRP A 232 -11.38 -13.24 -6.64
CA TRP A 232 -11.37 -11.89 -6.09
C TRP A 232 -12.08 -11.75 -4.72
N GLU A 233 -13.05 -12.62 -4.44
CA GLU A 233 -13.83 -12.61 -3.21
C GLU A 233 -13.14 -13.36 -2.06
N TYR A 234 -11.92 -13.87 -2.28
CA TYR A 234 -11.17 -14.65 -1.30
C TYR A 234 -10.96 -13.91 0.02
N ASP A 235 -11.63 -14.34 1.08
CA ASP A 235 -11.67 -13.64 2.36
C ASP A 235 -10.73 -14.22 3.42
N PHE A 236 -10.79 -13.66 4.64
CA PHE A 236 -9.93 -14.10 5.75
C PHE A 236 -10.23 -15.52 6.22
N GLU A 237 -11.49 -15.93 6.22
CA GLU A 237 -11.88 -17.24 6.74
C GLU A 237 -11.41 -18.33 5.78
N GLN A 238 -11.55 -18.09 4.48
CA GLN A 238 -10.98 -18.95 3.44
C GLN A 238 -9.45 -19.01 3.55
N TYR A 239 -8.78 -17.86 3.76
CA TYR A 239 -7.34 -17.83 4.01
C TYR A 239 -6.91 -18.69 5.21
N VAL A 240 -7.57 -18.54 6.35
CA VAL A 240 -7.25 -19.32 7.55
C VAL A 240 -7.49 -20.81 7.32
N ASN A 241 -8.58 -21.18 6.65
CA ASN A 241 -8.88 -22.57 6.31
C ASN A 241 -7.80 -23.18 5.41
N ASP A 242 -7.40 -22.48 4.35
CA ASP A 242 -6.34 -22.94 3.45
C ASP A 242 -4.98 -23.03 4.15
N LYS A 243 -4.65 -22.04 5.00
CA LYS A 243 -3.42 -22.02 5.80
C LYS A 243 -3.36 -23.23 6.74
N ASN A 244 -4.45 -23.52 7.46
CA ASN A 244 -4.52 -24.63 8.41
C ASN A 244 -4.48 -26.00 7.73
N ASN A 245 -5.05 -26.10 6.52
CA ASN A 245 -5.00 -27.33 5.72
C ASN A 245 -3.68 -27.49 4.95
N MET A 246 -2.66 -26.66 5.23
CA MET A 246 -1.37 -26.65 4.54
C MET A 246 -1.52 -26.63 3.02
N ASN A 247 -2.47 -25.83 2.52
CA ASN A 247 -2.71 -25.73 1.09
C ASN A 247 -1.44 -25.26 0.39
N MET A 248 -0.77 -26.19 -0.30
CA MET A 248 0.51 -25.95 -0.98
C MET A 248 0.41 -24.81 -1.99
N LYS A 249 -0.79 -24.50 -2.46
CA LYS A 249 -1.03 -23.40 -3.38
C LYS A 249 -0.63 -22.06 -2.76
N LEU A 250 -1.00 -21.77 -1.51
CA LEU A 250 -0.63 -20.50 -0.85
C LEU A 250 0.87 -20.33 -0.69
N GLN A 251 1.61 -21.43 -0.51
CA GLN A 251 3.06 -21.41 -0.31
C GLN A 251 3.83 -21.02 -1.57
N GLN A 252 3.20 -21.07 -2.75
CA GLN A 252 3.82 -20.68 -4.02
C GLN A 252 3.84 -19.16 -4.24
N PHE A 253 3.04 -18.41 -3.46
CA PHE A 253 2.86 -16.97 -3.64
C PHE A 253 3.56 -16.22 -2.50
N PRO A 254 4.48 -15.28 -2.78
CA PRO A 254 5.20 -14.56 -1.73
C PRO A 254 4.31 -13.67 -0.87
N MET A 255 3.15 -13.24 -1.39
CA MET A 255 2.16 -12.47 -0.65
C MET A 255 0.75 -12.97 -0.98
N ILE A 256 -0.12 -12.99 0.01
CA ILE A 256 -1.55 -13.28 -0.18
C ILE A 256 -2.35 -12.02 0.14
N LYS A 257 -3.15 -11.55 -0.81
CA LYS A 257 -4.19 -10.54 -0.59
C LYS A 257 -5.51 -11.25 -0.28
N THR A 258 -6.21 -10.75 0.73
CA THR A 258 -7.59 -11.14 1.04
C THR A 258 -8.55 -9.97 0.82
N HIS A 259 -9.77 -10.25 0.40
CA HIS A 259 -10.82 -9.24 0.31
C HIS A 259 -11.31 -8.88 1.71
N SER A 260 -11.16 -7.61 2.09
CA SER A 260 -11.51 -7.10 3.42
C SER A 260 -12.89 -6.46 3.46
N GLY A 261 -13.53 -6.23 2.31
CA GLY A 261 -14.78 -5.47 2.20
C GLY A 261 -14.66 -3.99 2.60
N ARG A 262 -13.43 -3.51 2.84
CA ARG A 262 -13.09 -2.13 3.22
C ARG A 262 -12.55 -1.35 2.06
#